data_AF-A0A2S2QAH8-F1
#
_entry.id   AF-A0A2S2QAH8-F1
#
_cell.length_a   1.000
_cell.length_b   1.000
_cell.length_c   1.000
_cell.angle_alpha   90.00
_cell.angle_beta   90.00
_cell.angle_gamma   90.00
#
_symmetry.space_group_name_H-M   'P 1'
#
loop_
_entity.id
_entity.type
_entity.pdbx_description
1 polymer ?
#
loop_
_entity_poly.entity_id
_entity_poly.type
_entity_poly.pdbx_seq_one_letter_code
_entity_poly.pdbx_strand_id
1 'polypeptide(L)'
;MDQNKPFVTEFLETYKRHPALWNAKSNVSKNKHLRNLGIEDLLKVCQEKFKDANTAFVKRKINNLRTVFRRELNKVLKSKTTGSSVNEIYIPTLWYYDLLSFTTEDESGRVGISSLDDDTELQFT
;
A
#
# COMPACT_ATOMS: atom_id res chain seq x y z
N MET A 1 -20.65 1.77 -10.07
CA MET A 1 -19.47 2.63 -9.79
C MET A 1 -19.04 2.34 -8.37
N ASP A 2 -17.78 1.99 -8.17
CA ASP A 2 -17.25 1.66 -6.84
C ASP A 2 -17.19 2.94 -6.00
N GLN A 3 -18.15 3.16 -5.10
CA GLN A 3 -18.25 4.37 -4.26
C GLN A 3 -17.03 4.55 -3.33
N ASN A 4 -16.13 3.56 -3.29
CA ASN A 4 -14.91 3.61 -2.51
C ASN A 4 -13.67 4.04 -3.31
N LYS A 5 -13.73 4.03 -4.65
CA LYS A 5 -12.57 4.39 -5.49
C LYS A 5 -12.07 5.82 -5.22
N PRO A 6 -12.92 6.87 -5.24
CA PRO A 6 -12.45 8.23 -4.97
C PRO A 6 -11.77 8.39 -3.61
N PHE A 7 -12.37 7.80 -2.58
CA PHE A 7 -11.81 7.79 -1.22
C PHE A 7 -10.46 7.08 -1.15
N VAL A 8 -10.33 5.88 -1.75
CA VAL A 8 -9.07 5.13 -1.73
C VAL A 8 -8.00 5.86 -2.54
N THR A 9 -8.36 6.48 -3.67
CA THR A 9 -7.43 7.31 -4.46
C THR A 9 -6.91 8.47 -3.61
N GLU A 10 -7.77 9.25 -2.99
CA GLU A 10 -7.37 10.38 -2.15
C GLU A 10 -6.53 9.95 -0.94
N PHE A 11 -6.91 8.83 -0.31
CA PHE A 11 -6.15 8.24 0.79
C PHE A 11 -4.73 7.87 0.35
N LEU A 12 -4.58 7.22 -0.80
CA LEU A 12 -3.27 6.78 -1.32
C LEU A 12 -2.42 7.94 -1.81
N GLU A 13 -3.00 8.93 -2.48
CA GLU A 13 -2.30 10.15 -2.87
C GLU A 13 -1.80 10.94 -1.66
N THR A 14 -2.63 11.04 -0.61
CA THR A 14 -2.22 11.63 0.67
C THR A 14 -1.10 10.83 1.31
N TYR A 15 -1.22 9.50 1.34
CA TYR A 15 -0.18 8.62 1.87
C TYR A 15 1.16 8.80 1.13
N LYS A 16 1.13 8.90 -0.20
CA LYS A 16 2.31 9.14 -1.05
C LYS A 16 3.04 10.44 -0.68
N ARG A 17 2.31 11.53 -0.40
CA ARG A 17 2.88 12.82 0.01
C ARG A 17 3.59 12.83 1.36
N HIS A 18 3.46 11.76 2.17
CA HIS A 18 4.12 11.66 3.47
C HIS A 18 5.18 10.52 3.52
N PRO A 19 6.39 10.73 2.97
CA PRO A 19 7.50 9.76 3.00
C PRO A 19 7.82 9.22 4.39
N ALA A 20 7.61 10.01 5.45
CA ALA A 20 7.80 9.57 6.83
C ALA A 20 7.00 8.31 7.20
N LEU A 21 5.89 8.04 6.48
CA LEU A 21 5.02 6.89 6.74
C LEU A 21 5.37 5.63 5.94
N TRP A 22 6.20 5.73 4.91
CA TRP A 22 6.43 4.62 3.97
C TRP A 22 7.88 4.41 3.57
N ASN A 23 8.70 5.47 3.56
CA ASN A 23 10.10 5.40 3.19
C ASN A 23 10.98 5.10 4.42
N ALA A 24 11.06 3.81 4.77
CA ALA A 24 11.89 3.33 5.88
C ALA A 24 13.41 3.48 5.64
N LYS A 25 13.84 3.59 4.37
CA LYS A 25 15.25 3.75 4.00
C LYS A 25 15.75 5.17 4.29
N SER A 26 14.86 6.15 4.20
CA SER A 26 15.16 7.54 4.54
C SER A 26 15.17 7.78 6.06
N ASN A 27 16.06 8.67 6.53
CA ASN A 27 16.02 9.17 7.91
C ASN A 27 14.74 9.94 8.24
N VAL A 28 13.94 10.31 7.23
CA VAL A 28 12.64 10.98 7.39
C VAL A 28 11.65 10.11 8.16
N SER A 29 11.73 8.78 8.03
CA SER A 29 10.89 7.84 8.81
C SER A 29 11.16 7.88 10.32
N LYS A 30 12.33 8.33 10.76
CA LYS A 30 12.65 8.48 12.20
C LYS A 30 12.05 9.74 12.79
N ASN A 31 11.62 10.70 11.96
CA ASN A 31 11.03 11.94 12.42
C ASN A 31 9.58 11.70 12.90
N LYS A 32 9.41 11.59 14.22
CA LYS A 32 8.11 11.38 14.86
C LYS A 32 7.10 12.49 14.53
N HIS A 33 7.54 13.74 14.41
CA HIS A 33 6.67 14.85 14.08
C HIS A 33 6.09 14.71 12.67
N LEU A 34 6.93 14.43 11.67
CA LEU A 34 6.47 14.21 10.29
C LEU A 34 5.56 12.98 10.17
N ARG A 35 5.80 11.93 10.96
CA ARG A 35 4.89 10.77 11.04
C ARG A 35 3.53 11.15 11.60
N ASN A 36 3.49 11.94 12.67
CA ASN A 36 2.23 12.38 13.25
C ASN A 36 1.45 13.25 12.27
N LEU A 37 2.10 14.21 11.60
CA LEU A 37 1.49 15.05 10.57
C LEU A 37 0.86 14.21 9.45
N GLY A 38 1.59 13.22 8.92
CA GLY A 38 1.03 12.37 7.86
C GLY A 38 -0.15 11.51 8.33
N ILE A 39 -0.15 11.06 9.58
CA ILE A 39 -1.28 10.34 10.16
C ILE A 39 -2.49 11.26 10.37
N GLU A 40 -2.27 12.50 10.80
CA GLU A 40 -3.32 13.51 10.97
C GLU A 40 -3.96 13.89 9.64
N ASP A 41 -3.17 14.06 8.57
CA ASP A 41 -3.71 14.37 7.25
C ASP A 41 -4.51 13.19 6.67
N LEU A 42 -4.03 11.95 6.82
CA LEU A 42 -4.83 10.77 6.46
C LEU A 42 -6.09 10.60 7.31
N LEU A 43 -6.04 11.02 8.57
CA LEU A 43 -7.20 10.99 9.47
C LEU A 43 -8.30 11.94 8.98
N LYS A 44 -7.93 13.15 8.52
CA LYS A 44 -8.89 14.11 7.94
C LYS A 44 -9.63 13.48 6.74
N VAL A 45 -8.90 12.89 5.80
CA VAL A 45 -9.48 12.16 4.65
C VAL A 45 -10.43 11.05 5.12
N CYS A 46 -10.07 10.31 6.17
CA CYS A 46 -10.94 9.28 6.73
C CYS A 46 -12.20 9.86 7.38
N GLN A 47 -12.12 10.99 8.08
CA GLN A 47 -13.22 11.63 8.79
C GLN A 47 -14.23 12.33 7.87
N GLU A 48 -13.87 12.60 6.62
CA GLU A 48 -14.82 13.05 5.61
C GLU A 48 -15.89 11.98 5.36
N LYS A 49 -15.49 10.71 5.32
CA LYS A 49 -16.38 9.57 5.05
C LYS A 49 -16.84 8.81 6.31
N PHE A 50 -15.98 8.72 7.32
CA PHE A 50 -16.20 7.95 8.54
C PHE A 50 -15.95 8.85 9.75
N LYS A 51 -16.99 9.48 10.28
CA LYS A 51 -16.87 10.50 11.36
C LYS A 51 -16.15 9.99 12.61
N ASP A 52 -16.27 8.70 12.89
CA ASP A 52 -15.69 8.05 14.07
C ASP A 52 -14.25 7.55 13.84
N ALA A 53 -13.69 7.82 12.65
CA ALA A 53 -12.32 7.45 12.33
C ALA A 53 -11.35 8.08 13.32
N ASN A 54 -10.36 7.28 13.69
CA ASN A 54 -9.29 7.66 14.61
C ASN A 54 -7.94 7.16 14.07
N THR A 55 -6.86 7.46 14.78
CA THR A 55 -5.51 7.04 14.39
C THR A 55 -5.37 5.52 14.21
N ALA A 56 -6.12 4.72 14.97
CA ALA A 56 -6.11 3.25 14.82
C ALA A 56 -6.77 2.82 13.50
N PHE A 57 -7.85 3.49 13.09
CA PHE A 57 -8.50 3.27 11.80
C PHE A 57 -7.52 3.54 10.64
N VAL A 58 -6.81 4.67 10.67
CA VAL A 58 -5.82 5.04 9.65
C VAL A 58 -4.72 3.98 9.53
N LYS A 59 -4.12 3.58 10.66
CA LYS A 59 -3.06 2.55 10.69
C LYS A 59 -3.54 1.22 10.12
N ARG A 60 -4.75 0.79 10.48
CA ARG A 60 -5.37 -0.43 9.96
C ARG A 60 -5.63 -0.33 8.45
N LYS A 61 -6.11 0.82 7.97
CA LYS A 61 -6.34 1.06 6.53
C LYS A 61 -5.04 0.98 5.73
N ILE A 62 -3.96 1.61 6.21
CA ILE A 62 -2.61 1.51 5.59
C ILE A 62 -2.18 0.05 5.54
N ASN A 63 -2.27 -0.67 6.67
CA ASN A 63 -1.84 -2.06 6.75
C ASN A 63 -2.59 -2.95 5.75
N ASN A 64 -3.93 -2.83 5.70
CA ASN A 64 -4.76 -3.63 4.80
C ASN A 64 -4.41 -3.37 3.34
N LEU A 65 -4.29 -2.10 2.93
CA LEU A 65 -3.94 -1.72 1.56
C LEU A 65 -2.56 -2.26 1.16
N ARG A 66 -1.57 -2.17 2.06
CA ARG A 66 -0.22 -2.68 1.82
C ARG A 66 -0.17 -4.21 1.76
N THR A 67 -0.94 -4.91 2.57
CA THR A 67 -1.01 -6.38 2.54
C THR A 67 -1.56 -6.86 1.21
N VAL A 68 -2.66 -6.28 0.73
CA VAL A 68 -3.25 -6.62 -0.57
C VAL A 68 -2.28 -6.30 -1.71
N PHE A 69 -1.66 -5.11 -1.68
CA PHE A 69 -0.65 -4.73 -2.67
C PHE A 69 0.54 -5.69 -2.69
N ARG A 70 1.09 -6.08 -1.54
CA ARG A 70 2.23 -6.99 -1.47
C ARG A 70 1.90 -8.39 -2.01
N ARG A 71 0.69 -8.90 -1.74
CA ARG A 71 0.21 -10.16 -2.34
C ARG A 71 0.18 -10.05 -3.87
N GLU A 72 -0.31 -8.93 -4.41
CA GLU A 72 -0.36 -8.70 -5.85
C GLU A 72 1.04 -8.54 -6.47
N LEU A 73 1.91 -7.75 -5.84
CA LEU A 73 3.29 -7.56 -6.25
C LEU A 73 4.05 -8.89 -6.30
N ASN A 74 3.85 -9.77 -5.31
CA ASN A 74 4.48 -11.09 -5.29
C ASN A 74 4.09 -11.94 -6.51
N LYS A 75 2.85 -11.83 -7.03
CA LYS A 75 2.46 -12.53 -8.27
C LYS A 75 3.24 -12.00 -9.47
N VAL A 76 3.41 -10.68 -9.56
CA VAL A 76 4.22 -10.02 -10.60
C VAL A 76 5.69 -10.42 -10.52
N LEU A 77 6.26 -10.50 -9.31
CA LEU A 77 7.66 -10.88 -9.14
C LEU A 77 7.88 -12.37 -9.45
N LYS A 78 6.96 -13.25 -9.05
CA LYS A 78 7.01 -14.68 -9.36
C LYS A 78 6.97 -14.93 -10.87
N SER A 79 6.08 -14.26 -11.61
CA SER A 79 5.97 -14.44 -13.07
C SER A 79 7.22 -14.01 -13.84
N LYS A 80 8.01 -13.08 -13.28
CA LYS A 80 9.29 -12.62 -13.84
C LYS A 80 10.48 -13.54 -13.53
N THR A 81 10.39 -14.36 -12.47
CA THR A 81 11.53 -15.16 -11.97
C THR A 81 11.58 -16.55 -12.60
N THR A 82 10.41 -17.13 -12.90
CA THR A 82 10.34 -18.27 -13.82
C THR A 82 10.83 -17.77 -15.18
N GLY A 83 11.62 -18.56 -15.93
CA GLY A 83 12.20 -18.17 -17.23
C GLY A 83 11.18 -17.98 -18.35
N SER A 84 10.10 -17.27 -18.05
CA SER A 84 8.91 -17.06 -18.84
C SER A 84 9.22 -16.09 -19.97
N SER A 85 8.70 -16.40 -21.15
CA SER A 85 8.71 -15.44 -22.27
C SER A 85 7.93 -14.18 -21.87
N VAL A 86 8.20 -13.02 -22.48
CA VAL A 86 7.58 -11.72 -22.15
C VAL A 86 6.03 -11.79 -22.15
N ASN A 87 5.45 -12.74 -22.89
CA ASN A 87 4.01 -12.98 -22.96
C ASN A 87 3.40 -13.68 -21.71
N GLU A 88 4.20 -14.08 -20.71
CA GLU A 88 3.74 -14.79 -19.51
C GLU A 88 3.81 -13.93 -18.23
N ILE A 89 4.22 -12.66 -18.34
CA ILE A 89 4.31 -11.78 -17.17
C ILE A 89 2.91 -11.47 -16.67
N TYR A 90 2.60 -11.93 -15.46
CA TYR A 90 1.36 -11.60 -14.76
C TYR A 90 1.12 -10.08 -14.70
N ILE A 91 -0.08 -9.68 -15.12
CA ILE A 91 -0.57 -8.30 -15.06
C ILE A 91 -1.40 -8.13 -13.78
N PRO A 92 -1.07 -7.16 -12.90
CA PRO A 92 -1.89 -6.85 -11.73
C PRO A 92 -3.35 -6.57 -12.07
N THR A 93 -4.24 -7.16 -11.29
CA THR A 93 -5.69 -6.92 -11.34
C THR A 93 -6.14 -5.91 -10.28
N LEU A 94 -5.30 -5.65 -9.29
CA LEU A 94 -5.53 -4.67 -8.24
C LEU A 94 -5.62 -3.25 -8.83
N TRP A 95 -6.81 -2.66 -8.83
CA TRP A 95 -7.06 -1.39 -9.53
C TRP A 95 -6.22 -0.20 -9.04
N TYR A 96 -5.74 -0.23 -7.78
CA TYR A 96 -4.88 0.80 -7.19
C TYR A 96 -3.40 0.40 -7.16
N TYR A 97 -3.00 -0.63 -7.91
CA TYR A 97 -1.63 -1.15 -7.90
C TYR A 97 -0.59 -0.05 -8.13
N ASP A 98 -0.76 0.74 -9.19
CA ASP A 98 0.17 1.81 -9.54
C ASP A 98 0.21 2.92 -8.49
N LEU A 99 -0.89 3.17 -7.80
CA LEU A 99 -0.98 4.17 -6.73
C LEU A 99 -0.16 3.79 -5.49
N LEU A 100 0.22 2.51 -5.31
CA LEU A 100 1.05 2.04 -4.18
C LEU A 100 2.47 1.62 -4.60
N SER A 101 2.78 1.64 -5.88
CA SER A 101 4.08 1.24 -6.43
C SER A 101 5.26 2.01 -5.80
N PHE A 102 5.04 3.28 -5.44
CA PHE A 102 6.03 4.15 -4.76
C PHE A 102 6.59 3.56 -3.47
N THR A 103 5.85 2.67 -2.80
CA THR A 103 6.32 2.00 -1.58
C THR A 103 7.44 0.99 -1.83
N THR A 104 7.72 0.69 -3.11
CA THR A 104 8.67 -0.32 -3.59
C THR A 104 9.65 0.18 -4.64
N GLU A 105 9.64 1.48 -4.97
CA GLU A 105 10.51 2.06 -6.01
C GLU A 105 12.03 1.93 -5.71
N ASP A 106 12.41 1.55 -4.47
CA ASP A 106 13.80 1.21 -4.09
C ASP A 106 14.11 -0.32 -4.08
N GLU A 107 13.21 -1.18 -4.55
CA GLU A 107 13.39 -2.66 -4.59
C GLU A 107 14.09 -3.14 -5.88
N SER A 108 14.64 -2.24 -6.69
CA SER A 108 15.40 -2.55 -7.92
C SER A 108 16.68 -3.39 -7.68
N GLY A 109 16.96 -3.82 -6.45
CA GLY A 109 18.10 -4.65 -6.10
C GLY A 109 17.85 -5.83 -5.14
N ARG A 110 16.61 -6.18 -4.80
CA ARG A 110 16.35 -7.32 -3.88
C ARG A 110 15.25 -8.25 -4.41
N VAL A 111 15.65 -9.13 -5.32
CA VAL A 111 14.96 -10.42 -5.47
C VAL A 111 15.28 -11.24 -4.23
N GLY A 112 14.44 -11.14 -3.21
CA GLY A 112 14.51 -11.93 -1.98
C GLY A 112 13.12 -12.40 -1.63
N ILE A 113 12.72 -13.54 -2.18
CA ILE A 113 11.41 -14.17 -1.98
C ILE A 113 11.33 -14.60 -0.52
N SER A 114 10.70 -13.81 0.36
CA SER A 114 10.33 -14.31 1.69
C SER A 114 8.91 -14.88 1.63
N SER A 115 8.82 -16.22 1.63
CA SER A 115 7.55 -16.93 1.76
C SER A 115 6.95 -16.61 3.12
N LEU A 116 5.80 -15.93 3.13
CA LEU A 116 4.89 -15.92 4.26
C LEU A 116 3.49 -16.04 3.68
N ASP A 117 3.09 -17.29 3.54
CA ASP A 117 1.70 -17.71 3.37
C ASP A 117 0.96 -17.33 4.65
N ASP A 118 -0.09 -16.52 4.52
CA ASP A 118 -1.18 -16.48 5.49
C ASP A 118 -2.45 -16.02 4.78
N ASP A 119 -3.27 -17.03 4.48
CA ASP A 119 -4.64 -16.92 4.00
C ASP A 119 -5.49 -16.32 5.11
N THR A 120 -5.90 -15.07 4.92
CA THR A 120 -7.00 -14.49 5.68
C THR A 120 -7.94 -13.84 4.69
N GLU A 121 -9.05 -14.53 4.44
CA GLU A 121 -10.24 -13.98 3.80
C GLU A 121 -10.72 -12.79 4.62
N LEU A 122 -10.53 -11.59 4.10
CA LEU A 122 -11.23 -10.41 4.61
C LEU A 122 -12.54 -10.31 3.85
N GLN A 123 -13.58 -10.93 4.41
CA GLN A 123 -14.95 -10.64 4.02
C GLN A 123 -15.24 -9.17 4.36
N PHE A 124 -15.52 -8.39 3.33
CA PHE A 124 -16.03 -7.03 3.48
C PHE A 124 -17.53 -7.14 3.73
N THR A 125 -17.96 -6.79 4.95
CA THR A 125 -19.33 -6.38 5.25
C THR A 125 -19.30 -4.91 5.66
#